data_AF-A0A1J5C4U9-F1
#
_entry.id   AF-A0A1J5C4U9-F1
#
_cell.length_a   1.000
_cell.length_b   1.000
_cell.length_c   1.000
_cell.angle_alpha   90.00
_cell.angle_beta   90.00
_cell.angle_gamma   90.00
#
_symmetry.space_group_name_H-M   'P 1'
#
loop_
_entity.id
_entity.type
_entity.pdbx_description
1 polymer ?
#
loop_
_entity_poly.entity_id
_entity_poly.type
_entity_poly.pdbx_seq_one_letter_code
_entity_poly.pdbx_strand_id
1 'polypeptide(L)'
;MYINGNLKGKTPLTITLSYGDYEIEIKKENYEVEKRELTVNRKTKDINIALSEKKRCDVVLNIQESPLLESPYTVYLDGHFTVEVTECTLKNIPKGTHTIRLVSLEDILEKTINLAGDITLSRQDFNRAISYSNYSWLSSLMDIEDYSEHYGKGMKLIVFNDDKPLVNVCCSAAATAYSNIFVNETVNVSGYIEKEAAINNFDIVFPSGKKVHFDTTEKNGYMVFSKKVTFDEVGKYTIGKGSPFEVLYKATPLSLTKTIYELFGEIYELSGKRGDTVAIPENTEETIKLFITDANGKPVINKSIGMYGAKTDSHGIVALKVKGKCGFYGITVNGENVGVRLYGGLIGCVYHTTTLNKKDVDIKYINGDVYIPKALVLEYFSNEFIKDTKIIDGKEYADLETLKGGGPIGGGSIESGPILACSVIITDDEIEFLKMCDMVP
;
A
#
# COMPACT_ATOMS: atom_id res chain seq x y z
N MET A 1 -6.19 10.50 31.29
CA MET A 1 -6.91 10.53 32.58
C MET A 1 -8.39 10.50 32.30
N TYR A 2 -9.09 9.55 32.90
CA TYR A 2 -10.53 9.40 32.82
C TYR A 2 -11.13 9.68 34.20
N ILE A 3 -12.30 10.32 34.23
CA ILE A 3 -13.08 10.55 35.45
C ILE A 3 -14.49 10.04 35.18
N ASN A 4 -14.97 9.09 35.99
CA ASN A 4 -16.23 8.37 35.81
C ASN A 4 -16.37 7.87 34.36
N GLY A 5 -15.35 7.17 33.86
CA GLY A 5 -15.29 6.63 32.49
C GLY A 5 -15.06 7.65 31.37
N ASN A 6 -15.09 8.96 31.62
CA ASN A 6 -14.98 9.99 30.59
C ASN A 6 -13.54 10.52 30.46
N LEU A 7 -12.97 10.54 29.25
CA LEU A 7 -11.63 11.09 29.00
C LEU A 7 -11.62 12.60 29.29
N LYS A 8 -10.77 13.04 30.22
CA LYS A 8 -10.63 14.46 30.60
C LYS A 8 -9.36 15.12 30.08
N GLY A 9 -8.32 14.35 29.75
CA GLY A 9 -7.08 14.89 29.18
C GLY A 9 -5.82 14.13 29.61
N LYS A 10 -4.66 14.76 29.38
CA LYS A 10 -3.32 14.29 29.77
C LYS A 10 -2.87 15.01 31.04
N THR A 11 -2.10 14.34 31.88
CA THR A 11 -1.51 14.92 33.10
C THR A 11 -0.25 15.73 32.78
N PRO A 12 0.10 16.78 33.57
CA PRO A 12 -0.67 17.35 34.68
C PRO A 12 -1.97 18.00 34.16
N LEU A 13 -3.07 17.76 34.87
CA LEU A 13 -4.40 18.22 34.47
C LEU A 13 -5.01 19.04 35.62
N THR A 14 -5.40 20.27 35.33
CA THR A 14 -6.20 21.09 36.24
C THR A 14 -7.65 21.07 35.78
N ILE A 15 -8.58 20.70 36.66
CA ILE A 15 -10.01 20.64 36.35
C ILE A 15 -10.84 21.03 37.58
N THR A 16 -11.97 21.69 37.36
CA THR A 16 -12.94 21.99 38.42
C THR A 16 -13.98 20.87 38.47
N LEU A 17 -14.19 20.29 39.65
CA LEU A 17 -15.20 19.28 39.91
C LEU A 17 -16.11 19.75 41.05
N SER A 18 -17.39 19.40 40.97
CA SER A 18 -18.30 19.55 42.11
C SER A 18 -17.85 18.65 43.26
N TYR A 19 -18.33 18.94 44.48
CA TYR A 19 -18.09 18.03 45.60
C TYR A 19 -18.85 16.72 45.38
N GLY A 20 -18.19 15.61 45.68
CA GLY A 20 -18.72 14.26 45.45
C GLY A 20 -17.62 13.23 45.23
N ASP A 21 -18.02 11.98 45.00
CA ASP A 21 -17.13 10.86 44.75
C ASP A 21 -16.94 10.61 43.25
N TYR A 22 -15.70 10.32 42.89
CA TYR A 22 -15.28 10.11 41.51
C TYR A 22 -14.39 8.88 41.39
N GLU A 23 -14.63 8.06 40.37
CA GLU A 23 -13.68 7.07 39.92
C GLU A 23 -12.69 7.73 38.96
N ILE A 24 -11.41 7.64 39.27
CA ILE A 24 -10.33 8.11 38.42
C ILE A 24 -9.58 6.92 37.84
N GLU A 25 -9.34 6.95 36.53
CA GLU A 25 -8.55 5.94 35.82
C GLU A 25 -7.43 6.64 35.06
N ILE A 26 -6.19 6.24 35.37
CA ILE A 26 -4.99 6.79 34.75
C ILE A 26 -4.32 5.70 33.92
N LYS A 27 -4.19 5.99 32.63
CA LYS A 27 -3.45 5.17 31.68
C LYS A 27 -2.20 5.93 31.27
N LYS A 28 -1.06 5.26 31.36
CA LYS A 28 0.20 5.69 30.78
C LYS A 28 0.85 4.46 30.16
N GLU A 29 1.36 4.62 28.95
CA GLU A 29 2.08 3.55 28.26
C GLU A 29 3.20 3.01 29.14
N ASN A 30 3.39 1.69 29.16
CA ASN A 30 4.35 0.97 30.02
C ASN A 30 4.05 0.94 31.53
N TYR A 31 2.95 1.54 32.00
CA TYR A 31 2.51 1.47 33.39
C TYR A 31 1.23 0.64 33.52
N GLU A 32 1.01 0.10 34.72
CA GLU A 32 -0.26 -0.51 35.08
C GLU A 32 -1.37 0.55 35.09
N VAL A 33 -2.59 0.13 34.74
CA VAL A 33 -3.74 1.03 34.83
C VAL A 33 -4.06 1.24 36.30
N GLU A 34 -3.90 2.47 36.78
CA GLU A 34 -4.25 2.82 38.15
C GLU A 34 -5.70 3.29 38.18
N LYS A 35 -6.52 2.62 38.99
CA LYS A 35 -7.89 3.03 39.31
C LYS A 35 -7.96 3.44 40.77
N ARG A 36 -8.58 4.59 41.04
CA ARG A 36 -8.85 5.04 42.42
C ARG A 36 -10.22 5.66 42.54
N GLU A 37 -10.77 5.58 43.74
CA GLU A 37 -11.89 6.39 44.16
C GLU A 37 -11.35 7.66 44.84
N LEU A 38 -11.96 8.79 44.53
CA LEU A 38 -11.59 10.10 45.03
C LEU A 38 -12.83 10.87 45.47
N THR A 39 -12.89 11.24 46.75
CA THR A 39 -13.85 12.21 47.27
C THR A 39 -13.32 13.63 47.12
N VAL A 40 -13.98 14.43 46.28
CA VAL A 40 -13.68 15.87 46.12
C VAL A 40 -14.46 16.67 47.16
N ASN A 41 -13.75 17.44 47.97
CA ASN A 41 -14.32 18.32 49.00
C ASN A 41 -13.49 19.62 49.13
N ARG A 42 -13.84 20.49 50.08
CA ARG A 42 -13.15 21.79 50.31
C ARG A 42 -11.64 21.69 50.57
N LYS A 43 -11.11 20.53 50.98
CA LYS A 43 -9.69 20.30 51.27
C LYS A 43 -8.93 19.65 50.11
N THR A 44 -9.64 19.14 49.09
CA THR A 44 -9.01 18.53 47.91
C THR A 44 -8.34 19.63 47.08
N LYS A 45 -7.02 19.56 46.92
CA LYS A 45 -6.22 20.51 46.13
C LYS A 45 -5.46 19.75 45.05
N ASP A 46 -4.23 19.37 45.36
CA ASP A 46 -3.35 18.64 44.46
C ASP A 46 -3.39 17.14 44.78
N ILE A 47 -3.52 16.33 43.74
CA ILE A 47 -3.57 14.88 43.85
C ILE A 47 -2.40 14.32 43.06
N ASN A 48 -1.46 13.71 43.77
CA ASN A 48 -0.32 13.04 43.17
C ASN A 48 -0.59 11.54 43.20
N ILE A 49 -0.53 10.90 42.03
CA ILE A 49 -0.75 9.46 41.89
C ILE A 49 0.53 8.86 41.33
N ALA A 50 1.15 8.00 42.13
CA ALA A 50 2.27 7.20 41.68
C ALA A 50 1.74 6.04 40.82
N LEU A 51 2.33 5.84 39.65
CA LEU A 51 2.01 4.72 38.76
C LEU A 51 3.06 3.62 38.94
N SER A 52 2.60 2.37 38.94
CA SER A 52 3.48 1.21 38.93
C SER A 52 3.86 0.83 37.50
N GLU A 53 5.14 0.64 37.22
CA GLU A 53 5.58 0.14 35.92
C GLU A 53 5.14 -1.31 35.73
N LYS A 54 4.79 -1.67 34.50
CA LYS A 54 4.52 -3.06 34.15
C LYS A 54 5.79 -3.88 34.34
N LYS A 55 5.63 -5.10 34.87
CA LYS A 55 6.73 -6.09 34.87
C LYS A 55 7.22 -6.30 33.44
N ARG A 56 8.52 -6.52 33.28
CA ARG A 56 9.15 -6.74 31.98
C ARG A 56 9.52 -8.22 31.81
N CYS A 57 9.45 -8.71 30.58
CA CYS A 57 9.69 -10.09 30.18
C CYS A 57 10.52 -10.11 28.89
N ASP A 58 11.15 -11.24 28.62
CA ASP A 58 11.90 -11.47 27.40
C ASP A 58 11.11 -12.35 26.42
N VAL A 59 11.23 -12.05 25.12
CA VAL A 59 10.67 -12.86 24.03
C VAL A 59 11.82 -13.40 23.20
N VAL A 60 12.03 -14.71 23.25
CA VAL A 60 13.03 -15.41 22.45
C VAL A 60 12.41 -15.81 21.11
N LEU A 61 12.99 -15.32 20.01
CA LEU A 61 12.61 -15.67 18.65
C LEU A 61 13.59 -16.70 18.11
N ASN A 62 13.25 -17.98 18.29
CA ASN A 62 14.02 -19.12 17.80
C ASN A 62 13.51 -19.51 16.40
N ILE A 63 13.79 -18.61 15.46
CA ILE A 63 13.33 -18.66 14.07
C ILE A 63 14.54 -18.52 13.18
N GLN A 64 14.96 -19.64 12.62
CA GLN A 64 16.02 -19.68 11.61
C GLN A 64 15.59 -18.94 10.34
N GLU A 65 16.46 -18.94 9.34
CA GLU A 65 16.24 -18.28 8.06
C GLU A 65 14.96 -18.74 7.34
N SER A 66 14.43 -17.83 6.53
CA SER A 66 13.34 -18.11 5.62
C SER A 66 13.72 -19.26 4.67
N PRO A 67 12.85 -20.27 4.48
CA PRO A 67 13.23 -21.52 3.83
C PRO A 67 13.51 -21.43 2.33
N LEU A 68 13.14 -20.36 1.62
CA LEU A 68 13.39 -20.27 0.16
C LEU A 68 14.62 -19.43 -0.19
N LEU A 69 14.95 -18.40 0.59
CA LEU A 69 16.02 -17.43 0.29
C LEU A 69 17.14 -17.38 1.32
N GLU A 70 17.12 -18.25 2.34
CA GLU A 70 18.17 -18.35 3.37
C GLU A 70 18.48 -16.96 3.96
N SER A 71 17.41 -16.22 4.30
CA SER A 71 17.51 -14.84 4.80
C SER A 71 16.76 -14.69 6.12
N PRO A 72 17.22 -13.81 7.02
CA PRO A 72 16.60 -13.67 8.33
C PRO A 72 15.34 -12.81 8.20
N TYR A 73 14.50 -12.86 9.23
CA TYR A 73 13.40 -11.92 9.33
C TYR A 73 13.86 -10.66 10.06
N THR A 74 13.52 -9.49 9.54
CA THR A 74 13.52 -8.26 10.36
C THR A 74 12.38 -8.33 11.37
N VAL A 75 12.66 -7.92 12.62
CA VAL A 75 11.72 -8.07 13.73
C VAL A 75 11.08 -6.73 14.07
N TYR A 76 9.75 -6.73 14.16
CA TYR A 76 8.95 -5.60 14.59
C TYR A 76 8.14 -5.97 15.83
N LEU A 77 8.10 -5.06 16.79
CA LEU A 77 7.28 -5.15 17.99
C LEU A 77 6.33 -3.96 18.03
N ASP A 78 5.02 -4.23 18.10
CA ASP A 78 3.95 -3.23 18.12
C ASP A 78 4.05 -2.22 16.98
N GLY A 79 4.43 -2.70 15.79
CA GLY A 79 4.59 -1.85 14.61
C GLY A 79 5.88 -1.03 14.63
N HIS A 80 6.90 -1.40 15.40
CA HIS A 80 8.19 -0.71 15.42
C HIS A 80 9.35 -1.66 15.16
N PHE A 81 10.24 -1.30 14.23
CA PHE A 81 11.45 -2.10 13.95
C PHE A 81 12.34 -2.16 15.19
N THR A 82 12.71 -3.35 15.63
CA THR A 82 13.48 -3.54 16.86
C THR A 82 14.98 -3.45 16.67
N VAL A 83 15.44 -3.13 15.44
CA VAL A 83 16.84 -3.25 14.98
C VAL A 83 17.42 -4.66 15.10
N GLU A 84 16.59 -5.66 15.38
CA GLU A 84 17.00 -7.06 15.43
C GLU A 84 16.55 -7.79 14.17
N VAL A 85 17.31 -8.84 13.86
CA VAL A 85 16.95 -9.85 12.87
C VAL A 85 16.85 -11.19 13.58
N THR A 86 16.07 -12.13 13.08
CA THR A 86 16.03 -13.49 13.65
C THR A 86 17.36 -14.22 13.40
N GLU A 87 17.83 -15.07 14.31
CA GLU A 87 17.35 -15.37 15.65
C GLU A 87 17.79 -14.32 16.68
N CYS A 88 16.86 -13.88 17.55
CA CYS A 88 17.18 -12.88 18.57
C CYS A 88 16.33 -13.05 19.83
N THR A 89 16.64 -12.27 20.87
CA THR A 89 15.82 -12.13 22.07
C THR A 89 15.44 -10.67 22.24
N LEU A 90 14.14 -10.38 22.17
CA LEU A 90 13.61 -9.07 22.52
C LEU A 90 13.54 -8.96 24.04
N LYS A 91 14.32 -8.04 24.61
CA LYS A 91 14.46 -7.91 26.07
C LYS A 91 13.59 -6.81 26.63
N ASN A 92 13.21 -6.95 27.90
CA ASN A 92 12.53 -5.92 28.68
C ASN A 92 11.16 -5.48 28.10
N ILE A 93 10.40 -6.40 27.53
CA ILE A 93 9.07 -6.14 26.96
C ILE A 93 8.05 -6.09 28.10
N PRO A 94 7.20 -5.04 28.22
CA PRO A 94 6.22 -4.98 29.30
C PRO A 94 5.20 -6.13 29.20
N LYS A 95 4.60 -6.51 30.33
CA LYS A 95 3.47 -7.44 30.30
C LYS A 95 2.25 -6.87 29.58
N GLY A 96 1.50 -7.74 28.91
CA GLY A 96 0.25 -7.42 28.23
C GLY A 96 0.26 -7.83 26.76
N THR A 97 -0.69 -7.28 26.00
CA THR A 97 -0.85 -7.60 24.59
C THR A 97 0.19 -6.89 23.74
N HIS A 98 0.87 -7.67 22.90
CA HIS A 98 1.86 -7.20 21.94
C HIS A 98 1.66 -7.86 20.60
N THR A 99 2.01 -7.18 19.52
CA THR A 99 2.04 -7.75 18.17
C THR A 99 3.48 -7.85 17.71
N ILE A 100 3.90 -9.06 17.32
CA ILE A 100 5.21 -9.31 16.73
C ILE A 100 4.99 -9.57 15.24
N ARG A 101 5.67 -8.78 14.42
CA ARG A 101 5.64 -8.89 12.96
C ARG A 101 7.05 -9.17 12.46
N LEU A 102 7.18 -10.19 11.64
CA LEU A 102 8.41 -10.65 11.03
C LEU A 102 8.32 -10.38 9.54
N VAL A 103 9.31 -9.66 9.00
CA VAL A 103 9.31 -9.27 7.58
C VAL A 103 10.59 -9.81 6.94
N SER A 104 10.42 -10.68 5.96
CA SER A 104 11.47 -11.13 5.04
C SER A 104 11.13 -10.72 3.60
N LEU A 105 11.95 -11.18 2.65
CA LEU A 105 11.68 -11.05 1.22
C LEU A 105 10.50 -11.91 0.73
N GLU A 106 10.15 -12.99 1.44
CA GLU A 106 9.19 -14.00 0.95
C GLU A 106 7.83 -13.90 1.60
N ASP A 107 7.78 -13.51 2.87
CA ASP A 107 6.55 -13.39 3.60
C ASP A 107 6.62 -12.41 4.74
N ILE A 108 5.41 -12.00 5.14
CA ILE A 108 5.18 -11.32 6.40
C ILE A 108 4.48 -12.31 7.31
N LEU A 109 5.10 -12.58 8.46
CA LEU A 109 4.51 -13.38 9.52
C LEU A 109 4.09 -12.45 10.65
N GLU A 110 2.95 -12.72 11.28
CA GLU A 110 2.46 -11.91 12.38
C GLU A 110 1.84 -12.77 13.48
N LYS A 111 2.07 -12.37 14.73
CA LYS A 111 1.46 -13.00 15.92
C LYS A 111 1.17 -11.93 16.96
N THR A 112 -0.09 -11.86 17.39
CA THR A 112 -0.44 -11.17 18.64
C THR A 112 -0.27 -12.12 19.82
N ILE A 113 0.50 -11.69 20.82
CA ILE A 113 0.76 -12.42 22.06
C ILE A 113 0.19 -11.66 23.25
N ASN A 114 -0.18 -12.38 24.31
CA ASN A 114 -0.42 -11.81 25.62
C ASN A 114 0.71 -12.21 26.56
N LEU A 115 1.69 -11.32 26.74
CA LEU A 115 2.92 -11.58 27.46
C LEU A 115 2.68 -11.56 28.98
N ALA A 116 2.66 -12.75 29.59
CA ALA A 116 2.49 -12.93 31.03
C ALA A 116 3.80 -13.31 31.76
N GLY A 117 4.84 -13.66 31.02
CA GLY A 117 6.15 -14.12 31.46
C GLY A 117 7.07 -14.23 30.25
N ASP A 118 8.31 -14.69 30.46
CA ASP A 118 9.21 -14.93 29.33
C ASP A 118 8.63 -16.04 28.43
N ILE A 119 8.77 -15.87 27.12
CA ILE A 119 8.28 -16.84 26.13
C ILE A 119 9.33 -17.10 25.06
N THR A 120 9.23 -18.29 24.46
CA THR A 120 9.97 -18.66 23.26
C THR A 120 8.98 -18.90 22.14
N LEU A 121 9.20 -18.28 20.98
CA LEU A 121 8.40 -18.45 19.78
C LEU A 121 9.24 -19.06 18.66
N SER A 122 8.61 -19.95 17.90
CA SER A 122 9.14 -20.59 16.69
C SER A 122 8.39 -20.09 15.46
N ARG A 123 8.83 -20.45 14.25
CA ARG A 123 8.15 -20.01 13.01
C ARG A 123 6.68 -20.45 12.96
N GLN A 124 6.36 -21.63 13.47
CA GLN A 124 5.02 -22.22 13.45
C GLN A 124 4.02 -21.49 14.35
N ASP A 125 4.52 -20.65 15.25
CA ASP A 125 3.71 -19.84 16.13
C ASP A 125 3.01 -18.68 15.42
N PHE A 126 3.50 -18.30 14.23
CA PHE A 126 3.04 -17.11 13.52
C PHE A 126 2.03 -17.46 12.43
N ASN A 127 1.07 -16.56 12.25
CA ASN A 127 0.19 -16.59 11.09
C ASN A 127 0.91 -15.95 9.92
N ARG A 128 0.73 -16.51 8.72
CA ARG A 128 1.22 -15.90 7.49
C ARG A 128 0.25 -14.78 7.10
N ALA A 129 0.63 -13.53 7.36
CA ALA A 129 -0.18 -12.36 7.05
C ALA A 129 -0.20 -12.07 5.54
N ILE A 130 0.95 -12.24 4.88
CA ILE A 130 1.09 -12.12 3.42
C ILE A 130 2.05 -13.20 2.92
N SER A 131 1.65 -13.91 1.87
CA SER A 131 2.53 -14.80 1.10
C SER A 131 2.97 -14.08 -0.18
N TYR A 132 4.27 -13.80 -0.34
CA TYR A 132 4.79 -13.27 -1.60
C TYR A 132 5.11 -14.37 -2.63
N SER A 133 4.73 -15.63 -2.37
CA SER A 133 5.08 -16.80 -3.21
C SER A 133 4.54 -16.80 -4.66
N ASN A 134 3.76 -15.79 -5.06
CA ASN A 134 3.27 -15.63 -6.43
C ASN A 134 3.76 -14.34 -7.12
N TYR A 135 4.63 -13.56 -6.49
CA TYR A 135 5.17 -12.34 -7.10
C TYR A 135 6.61 -12.57 -7.56
N SER A 136 6.77 -13.07 -8.77
CA SER A 136 8.04 -13.00 -9.52
C SER A 136 8.47 -11.56 -9.86
N TRP A 137 7.71 -10.55 -9.40
CA TRP A 137 7.90 -9.12 -9.70
C TRP A 137 7.93 -8.23 -8.45
N LEU A 138 7.98 -8.81 -7.24
CA LEU A 138 8.38 -8.09 -6.03
C LEU A 138 9.85 -8.38 -5.76
N SER A 139 10.72 -8.01 -6.70
CA SER A 139 12.06 -7.65 -6.30
C SER A 139 11.92 -6.39 -5.45
N SER A 140 11.65 -6.53 -4.15
CA SER A 140 12.00 -5.49 -3.16
C SER A 140 13.52 -5.41 -2.95
N LEU A 141 14.23 -5.64 -4.04
CA LEU A 141 15.66 -5.75 -4.16
C LEU A 141 16.07 -4.50 -4.90
N MET A 142 16.65 -3.55 -4.18
CA MET A 142 17.80 -2.95 -4.82
C MET A 142 18.80 -4.08 -4.89
N ASP A 143 18.83 -4.80 -6.00
CA ASP A 143 20.07 -5.44 -6.37
C ASP A 143 21.03 -4.28 -6.56
N ILE A 144 21.79 -4.00 -5.51
CA ILE A 144 23.07 -3.36 -5.70
C ILE A 144 23.90 -4.47 -6.34
N GLU A 145 23.83 -4.45 -7.68
CA GLU A 145 24.53 -5.26 -8.68
C GLU A 145 23.66 -6.32 -9.39
N ASP A 146 23.08 -5.86 -10.51
CA ASP A 146 22.88 -6.57 -11.79
C ASP A 146 23.14 -8.09 -11.82
N TYR A 147 22.15 -8.81 -12.36
CA TYR A 147 22.34 -10.04 -13.14
C TYR A 147 22.92 -11.25 -12.38
N SER A 148 22.00 -12.10 -11.91
CA SER A 148 22.26 -13.47 -11.50
C SER A 148 22.74 -14.33 -12.68
N GLU A 149 24.05 -14.35 -12.91
CA GLU A 149 24.76 -15.53 -13.40
C GLU A 149 26.29 -15.42 -13.25
N HIS A 150 26.84 -14.26 -12.83
CA HIS A 150 28.29 -14.06 -12.88
C HIS A 150 28.99 -13.54 -11.60
N TYR A 151 28.42 -12.72 -10.71
CA TYR A 151 29.22 -12.16 -9.59
C TYR A 151 28.42 -11.68 -8.35
N GLY A 152 28.70 -12.26 -7.17
CA GLY A 152 28.74 -11.54 -5.87
C GLY A 152 27.42 -11.25 -5.11
N LYS A 153 27.48 -11.25 -3.77
CA LYS A 153 26.36 -11.01 -2.82
C LYS A 153 26.22 -9.50 -2.47
N GLY A 154 25.01 -8.93 -2.54
CA GLY A 154 24.68 -7.50 -2.32
C GLY A 154 23.47 -7.23 -1.38
N MET A 155 23.14 -5.95 -1.11
CA MET A 155 22.09 -5.53 -0.14
C MET A 155 20.72 -6.19 -0.43
N LYS A 156 20.18 -6.96 0.51
CA LYS A 156 18.97 -7.78 0.28
C LYS A 156 17.63 -7.12 0.63
N LEU A 157 17.54 -6.25 1.65
CA LEU A 157 16.23 -5.69 2.07
C LEU A 157 16.31 -4.26 2.60
N ILE A 158 15.58 -3.34 1.96
CA ILE A 158 15.26 -2.02 2.52
C ILE A 158 13.75 -1.93 2.74
N VAL A 159 13.36 -1.68 3.99
CA VAL A 159 12.01 -1.38 4.40
C VAL A 159 11.88 0.11 4.64
N PHE A 160 10.94 0.73 3.93
CA PHE A 160 10.57 2.12 4.17
C PHE A 160 9.30 2.11 5.01
N ASN A 161 9.42 2.58 6.25
CA ASN A 161 8.42 2.65 7.30
C ASN A 161 8.05 1.30 7.94
N ASP A 162 7.68 1.39 9.22
CA ASP A 162 7.30 0.23 10.01
C ASP A 162 5.88 -0.30 9.66
N ASP A 163 5.14 0.34 8.73
CA ASP A 163 3.79 -0.06 8.30
C ASP A 163 3.52 0.09 6.79
N LYS A 164 4.49 0.55 5.98
CA LYS A 164 4.31 0.68 4.53
C LYS A 164 4.80 -0.55 3.77
N PRO A 165 4.25 -0.82 2.57
CA PRO A 165 4.71 -1.91 1.74
C PRO A 165 6.19 -1.76 1.38
N LEU A 166 6.86 -2.89 1.21
CA LEU A 166 8.22 -2.98 0.68
C LEU A 166 8.31 -2.20 -0.64
N VAL A 167 9.40 -1.45 -0.84
CA VAL A 167 9.60 -0.75 -2.12
C VAL A 167 9.86 -1.79 -3.19
N ASN A 168 8.94 -1.88 -4.15
CA ASN A 168 9.07 -2.79 -5.28
C ASN A 168 9.96 -2.16 -6.37
N VAL A 169 11.18 -2.67 -6.49
CA VAL A 169 12.21 -2.27 -7.44
C VAL A 169 12.23 -3.28 -8.57
N CYS A 170 11.61 -2.97 -9.71
CA CYS A 170 11.52 -3.90 -10.84
C CYS A 170 12.92 -4.29 -11.39
N CYS A 171 13.05 -5.53 -11.86
CA CYS A 171 14.26 -6.17 -12.41
C CYS A 171 14.85 -5.54 -13.71
N SER A 172 14.46 -4.32 -14.07
CA SER A 172 15.02 -3.62 -15.24
C SER A 172 15.45 -2.22 -14.88
N ALA A 173 16.63 -1.80 -15.37
CA ALA A 173 17.13 -0.43 -15.23
C ALA A 173 16.18 0.64 -15.84
N ALA A 174 15.24 0.21 -16.69
CA ALA A 174 14.22 1.07 -17.29
C ALA A 174 13.01 1.34 -16.38
N ALA A 175 12.82 0.56 -15.31
CA ALA A 175 11.69 0.70 -14.40
C ALA A 175 12.14 1.39 -13.11
N THR A 176 11.70 2.64 -12.92
CA THR A 176 11.93 3.33 -11.64
C THR A 176 10.94 2.82 -10.61
N ALA A 177 11.45 2.42 -9.44
CA ALA A 177 10.63 1.85 -8.39
C ALA A 177 9.68 2.89 -7.79
N TYR A 178 8.40 2.56 -7.71
CA TYR A 178 7.48 3.38 -6.97
C TYR A 178 7.59 3.07 -5.48
N SER A 179 8.02 4.05 -4.70
CA SER A 179 8.29 3.87 -3.28
C SER A 179 7.04 3.89 -2.40
N ASN A 180 5.91 4.42 -2.92
CA ASN A 180 4.76 4.82 -2.11
C ASN A 180 5.13 5.79 -0.96
N ILE A 181 6.25 6.50 -1.11
CA ILE A 181 6.68 7.61 -0.27
C ILE A 181 6.33 8.89 -0.99
N PHE A 182 5.78 9.84 -0.25
CA PHE A 182 5.34 11.10 -0.80
C PHE A 182 6.22 12.27 -0.35
N VAL A 183 6.26 13.34 -1.14
CA VAL A 183 7.01 14.56 -0.79
C VAL A 183 6.54 15.10 0.57
N ASN A 184 7.49 15.53 1.40
CA ASN A 184 7.35 15.96 2.80
C ASN A 184 6.94 14.84 3.76
N GLU A 185 7.03 13.58 3.35
CA GLU A 185 6.84 12.45 4.25
C GLU A 185 8.11 12.17 5.05
N THR A 186 7.96 11.93 6.35
CA THR A 186 9.02 11.39 7.20
C THR A 186 8.75 9.93 7.47
N VAL A 187 9.65 9.05 7.04
CA VAL A 187 9.55 7.60 7.24
C VAL A 187 10.77 7.07 8.00
N ASN A 188 10.59 5.98 8.74
CA ASN A 188 11.71 5.22 9.26
C ASN A 188 12.28 4.34 8.14
N VAL A 189 13.50 4.58 7.69
CA VAL A 189 14.17 3.73 6.71
C VAL A 189 15.01 2.72 7.46
N SER A 190 14.70 1.44 7.32
CA SER A 190 15.32 0.36 8.07
C SER A 190 15.50 -0.90 7.25
N GLY A 191 16.41 -1.76 7.67
CA GLY A 191 16.63 -3.02 6.98
C GLY A 191 17.93 -3.67 7.41
N TYR A 192 18.41 -4.57 6.56
CA TYR A 192 19.66 -5.27 6.77
C TYR A 192 20.43 -5.45 5.47
N ILE A 193 21.73 -5.64 5.63
CA ILE A 193 22.67 -5.98 4.57
C ILE A 193 23.38 -7.26 4.99
N GLU A 194 23.65 -8.14 4.04
CA GLU A 194 24.49 -9.32 4.34
C GLU A 194 25.88 -8.86 4.76
N LYS A 195 26.40 -9.43 5.85
CA LYS A 195 27.75 -9.08 6.34
C LYS A 195 28.83 -9.31 5.28
N GLU A 196 28.65 -10.30 4.43
CA GLU A 196 29.59 -10.63 3.34
C GLU A 196 29.67 -9.55 2.25
N ALA A 197 28.66 -8.68 2.11
CA ALA A 197 28.71 -7.56 1.17
C ALA A 197 29.72 -6.48 1.60
N ALA A 198 30.24 -6.53 2.84
CA ALA A 198 31.21 -5.59 3.40
C ALA A 198 30.78 -4.10 3.35
N ILE A 199 29.47 -3.84 3.26
CA ILE A 199 28.89 -2.49 3.28
C ILE A 199 28.63 -2.07 4.73
N ASN A 200 29.57 -1.30 5.29
CA ASN A 200 29.48 -0.78 6.66
C ASN A 200 28.71 0.53 6.76
N ASN A 201 28.44 1.17 5.62
CA ASN A 201 27.64 2.38 5.52
C ASN A 201 27.19 2.60 4.06
N PHE A 202 26.17 3.44 3.88
CA PHE A 202 25.73 3.89 2.57
C PHE A 202 25.07 5.27 2.67
N ASP A 203 24.90 5.94 1.54
CA ASP A 203 24.15 7.18 1.44
C ASP A 203 22.85 6.95 0.67
N ILE A 204 21.75 7.57 1.13
CA ILE A 204 20.62 7.90 0.27
C ILE A 204 20.90 9.27 -0.34
N VAL A 205 20.87 9.36 -1.67
CA VAL A 205 21.10 10.60 -2.43
C VAL A 205 19.77 11.12 -2.97
N PHE A 206 19.48 12.38 -2.68
CA PHE A 206 18.29 13.10 -3.08
C PHE A 206 18.46 13.66 -4.51
N PRO A 207 17.38 14.04 -5.20
CA PRO A 207 17.44 14.68 -6.52
C PRO A 207 18.41 15.87 -6.60
N SER A 208 18.52 16.67 -5.55
CA SER A 208 19.44 17.82 -5.44
C SER A 208 20.92 17.44 -5.24
N GLY A 209 21.21 16.16 -4.97
CA GLY A 209 22.52 15.69 -4.52
C GLY A 209 22.73 15.77 -3.00
N LYS A 210 21.75 16.28 -2.23
CA LYS A 210 21.72 16.16 -0.77
C LYS A 210 21.84 14.68 -0.38
N LYS A 211 22.63 14.39 0.64
CA LYS A 211 22.89 13.02 1.10
C LYS A 211 22.41 12.82 2.53
N VAL A 212 21.83 11.65 2.78
CA VAL A 212 21.56 11.16 4.12
C VAL A 212 22.39 9.89 4.33
N HIS A 213 23.37 10.00 5.21
CA HIS A 213 24.29 8.92 5.54
C HIS A 213 23.63 7.89 6.46
N PHE A 214 23.93 6.61 6.27
CA PHE A 214 23.50 5.50 7.11
C PHE A 214 24.71 4.71 7.58
N ASP A 215 24.90 4.65 8.89
CA ASP A 215 25.80 3.70 9.53
C ASP A 215 25.06 2.37 9.73
N THR A 216 25.78 1.26 9.62
CA THR A 216 25.23 -0.07 9.91
C THR A 216 25.84 -0.65 11.18
N THR A 217 25.14 -1.57 11.82
CA THR A 217 25.59 -2.27 13.04
C THR A 217 25.46 -3.77 12.85
N GLU A 218 26.46 -4.54 13.28
CA GLU A 218 26.41 -5.99 13.15
C GLU A 218 25.42 -6.61 14.17
N LYS A 219 24.51 -7.44 13.67
CA LYS A 219 23.53 -8.23 14.42
C LYS A 219 23.36 -9.60 13.76
N ASN A 220 23.66 -10.65 14.52
CA ASN A 220 23.49 -12.05 14.08
C ASN A 220 24.06 -12.36 12.68
N GLY A 221 25.23 -11.82 12.32
CA GLY A 221 25.83 -12.04 10.99
C GLY A 221 25.27 -11.14 9.87
N TYR A 222 24.47 -10.13 10.21
CA TYR A 222 23.92 -9.14 9.28
C TYR A 222 24.26 -7.72 9.73
N MET A 223 24.36 -6.79 8.79
CA MET A 223 24.55 -5.37 9.07
C MET A 223 23.20 -4.67 9.03
N VAL A 224 22.63 -4.36 10.20
CA VAL A 224 21.32 -3.71 10.31
C VAL A 224 21.45 -2.19 10.31
N PHE A 225 20.40 -1.50 9.86
CA PHE A 225 20.32 -0.03 9.90
C PHE A 225 18.90 0.44 10.18
N SER A 226 18.77 1.63 10.77
CA SER A 226 17.50 2.31 10.94
C SER A 226 17.74 3.82 11.13
N LYS A 227 17.04 4.65 10.35
CA LYS A 227 17.08 6.11 10.50
C LYS A 227 15.80 6.73 9.98
N LYS A 228 15.27 7.73 10.70
CA LYS A 228 14.18 8.57 10.19
C LYS A 228 14.70 9.50 9.10
N VAL A 229 14.02 9.52 7.96
CA VAL A 229 14.35 10.36 6.81
C VAL A 229 13.11 11.11 6.35
N THR A 230 13.25 12.42 6.16
CA THR A 230 12.23 13.25 5.51
C THR A 230 12.55 13.38 4.03
N PHE A 231 11.63 12.94 3.18
CA PHE A 231 11.73 13.01 1.72
C PHE A 231 11.08 14.29 1.22
N ASP A 232 11.83 15.39 1.22
CA ASP A 232 11.36 16.75 0.94
C ASP A 232 11.53 17.20 -0.53
N GLU A 233 11.95 16.29 -1.41
CA GLU A 233 12.17 16.57 -2.83
C GLU A 233 11.35 15.62 -3.70
N VAL A 234 10.82 16.13 -4.80
CA VAL A 234 10.17 15.31 -5.83
C VAL A 234 11.23 14.78 -6.80
N GLY A 235 11.13 13.50 -7.17
CA GLY A 235 11.96 12.92 -8.22
C GLY A 235 12.67 11.65 -7.80
N LYS A 236 13.81 11.38 -8.47
CA LYS A 236 14.57 10.15 -8.33
C LYS A 236 15.59 10.25 -7.21
N TYR A 237 15.54 9.27 -6.32
CA TYR A 237 16.48 9.04 -5.23
C TYR A 237 17.33 7.82 -5.54
N THR A 238 18.59 7.81 -5.12
CA THR A 238 19.47 6.63 -5.23
C THR A 238 19.98 6.22 -3.86
N ILE A 239 20.39 4.97 -3.74
CA ILE A 239 21.00 4.45 -2.52
C ILE A 239 22.27 3.70 -2.92
N GLY A 240 23.42 4.18 -2.47
CA GLY A 240 24.71 3.61 -2.89
C GLY A 240 24.82 3.51 -4.42
N LYS A 241 25.09 2.29 -4.92
CA LYS A 241 25.13 1.96 -6.36
C LYS A 241 23.86 1.27 -6.87
N GLY A 242 22.79 1.25 -6.08
CA GLY A 242 21.57 0.50 -6.37
C GLY A 242 20.63 1.21 -7.33
N SER A 243 19.57 0.50 -7.74
CA SER A 243 18.51 1.06 -8.57
C SER A 243 17.82 2.25 -7.90
N PRO A 244 17.50 3.31 -8.65
CA PRO A 244 16.79 4.46 -8.11
C PRO A 244 15.34 4.13 -7.77
N PHE A 245 14.79 4.90 -6.83
CA PHE A 245 13.35 4.92 -6.54
C PHE A 245 12.81 6.34 -6.66
N GLU A 246 11.51 6.45 -6.90
CA GLU A 246 10.82 7.74 -7.04
C GLU A 246 10.04 8.12 -5.79
N VAL A 247 10.17 9.38 -5.40
CA VAL A 247 9.27 10.06 -4.46
C VAL A 247 8.46 11.08 -5.26
N LEU A 248 7.14 10.92 -5.19
CA LEU A 248 6.20 11.77 -5.91
C LEU A 248 5.35 12.57 -4.93
N TYR A 249 4.62 13.56 -5.42
CA TYR A 249 3.50 14.09 -4.65
C TYR A 249 2.40 13.01 -4.56
N LYS A 250 1.41 13.23 -3.69
CA LYS A 250 0.20 12.40 -3.67
C LYS A 250 -0.78 12.96 -4.68
N ALA A 251 -1.32 12.10 -5.55
CA ALA A 251 -2.35 12.46 -6.51
C ALA A 251 -3.67 11.79 -6.14
N THR A 252 -4.75 12.49 -6.42
CA THR A 252 -6.10 11.98 -6.28
C THR A 252 -6.88 12.36 -7.55
N PRO A 253 -7.44 11.39 -8.28
CA PRO A 253 -8.32 11.68 -9.40
C PRO A 253 -9.49 12.57 -8.94
N LEU A 254 -9.78 13.62 -9.70
CA LEU A 254 -11.00 14.40 -9.50
C LEU A 254 -12.18 13.69 -10.18
N SER A 255 -13.41 13.96 -9.73
CA SER A 255 -14.63 13.23 -10.14
C SER A 255 -14.96 13.18 -11.64
N LEU A 256 -14.34 14.03 -12.46
CA LEU A 256 -14.49 13.96 -13.92
C LEU A 256 -13.55 12.93 -14.57
N THR A 257 -12.56 12.44 -13.80
CA THR A 257 -11.60 11.44 -14.23
C THR A 257 -12.15 10.07 -13.90
N LYS A 258 -12.59 9.33 -14.93
CA LYS A 258 -13.08 7.95 -14.79
C LYS A 258 -11.97 7.05 -14.23
N THR A 259 -12.32 6.28 -13.21
CA THR A 259 -11.45 5.27 -12.58
C THR A 259 -11.90 3.85 -12.92
N ILE A 260 -11.04 2.88 -12.63
CA ILE A 260 -11.36 1.47 -12.82
C ILE A 260 -12.52 1.03 -11.94
N TYR A 261 -12.54 1.49 -10.69
CA TYR A 261 -13.65 1.19 -9.79
C TYR A 261 -14.99 1.71 -10.33
N GLU A 262 -15.02 2.94 -10.85
CA GLU A 262 -16.25 3.53 -11.39
C GLU A 262 -16.76 2.80 -12.63
N LEU A 263 -15.86 2.31 -13.49
CA LEU A 263 -16.26 1.67 -14.75
C LEU A 263 -16.51 0.17 -14.61
N PHE A 264 -15.70 -0.53 -13.83
CA PHE A 264 -15.66 -1.99 -13.77
C PHE A 264 -16.04 -2.56 -12.39
N GLY A 265 -16.27 -1.71 -11.39
CA GLY A 265 -16.58 -2.11 -10.02
C GLY A 265 -15.37 -2.62 -9.23
N GLU A 266 -15.64 -3.35 -8.15
CA GLU A 266 -14.59 -4.04 -7.39
C GLU A 266 -14.04 -5.22 -8.20
N ILE A 267 -12.88 -5.02 -8.80
CA ILE A 267 -12.09 -6.13 -9.35
C ILE A 267 -11.41 -6.82 -8.17
N TYR A 268 -11.86 -8.03 -7.84
CA TYR A 268 -11.39 -8.78 -6.67
C TYR A 268 -9.85 -8.91 -6.61
N GLU A 269 -9.37 -8.79 -5.38
CA GLU A 269 -8.00 -8.62 -4.89
C GLU A 269 -6.94 -9.58 -5.46
N LEU A 270 -6.10 -9.10 -6.36
CA LEU A 270 -4.71 -9.53 -6.46
C LEU A 270 -3.86 -8.28 -6.73
N SER A 271 -2.97 -7.92 -5.80
CA SER A 271 -1.95 -6.83 -5.86
C SER A 271 -2.24 -5.46 -5.21
N GLY A 272 -3.19 -5.35 -4.30
CA GLY A 272 -3.30 -4.19 -3.40
C GLY A 272 -3.83 -2.91 -4.09
N LYS A 273 -5.05 -2.53 -3.69
CA LYS A 273 -5.69 -1.21 -3.90
C LYS A 273 -5.26 -0.43 -5.16
N ARG A 274 -5.93 -0.69 -6.28
CA ARG A 274 -5.87 0.12 -7.52
C ARG A 274 -7.26 0.53 -8.06
N GLY A 275 -8.28 0.57 -7.20
CA GLY A 275 -9.62 1.03 -7.61
C GLY A 275 -9.63 2.48 -8.10
N ASP A 276 -8.71 3.30 -7.58
CA ASP A 276 -8.48 4.69 -7.96
C ASP A 276 -7.62 4.84 -9.22
N THR A 277 -7.11 3.76 -9.82
CA THR A 277 -6.39 3.84 -11.10
C THR A 277 -7.30 4.45 -12.16
N VAL A 278 -6.77 5.43 -12.89
CA VAL A 278 -7.42 6.14 -13.97
C VAL A 278 -7.60 5.20 -15.15
N ALA A 279 -8.84 5.12 -15.64
CA ALA A 279 -9.22 4.33 -16.80
C ALA A 279 -9.12 5.18 -18.07
N ILE A 280 -8.30 4.76 -19.03
CA ILE A 280 -8.05 5.51 -20.27
C ILE A 280 -8.74 4.79 -21.44
N PRO A 281 -9.64 5.46 -22.19
CA PRO A 281 -10.22 4.87 -23.39
C PRO A 281 -9.15 4.67 -24.46
N GLU A 282 -9.18 3.52 -25.11
CA GLU A 282 -8.25 3.18 -26.18
C GLU A 282 -8.38 4.16 -27.36
N ASN A 283 -7.23 4.55 -27.93
CA ASN A 283 -7.08 5.37 -29.12
C ASN A 283 -7.69 6.79 -29.04
N THR A 284 -8.16 7.21 -27.86
CA THR A 284 -8.76 8.52 -27.59
C THR A 284 -7.84 9.35 -26.69
N GLU A 285 -7.63 10.62 -27.05
CA GLU A 285 -6.93 11.57 -26.17
C GLU A 285 -7.94 12.18 -25.21
N GLU A 286 -7.70 11.99 -23.92
CA GLU A 286 -8.53 12.52 -22.84
C GLU A 286 -7.72 13.49 -21.97
N THR A 287 -8.40 14.45 -21.35
CA THR A 287 -7.77 15.30 -20.33
C THR A 287 -8.23 14.86 -18.95
N ILE A 288 -7.32 14.24 -18.20
CA ILE A 288 -7.59 13.86 -16.81
C ILE A 288 -7.15 14.97 -15.88
N LYS A 289 -7.84 15.10 -14.74
CA LYS A 289 -7.49 16.07 -13.71
C LYS A 289 -7.19 15.36 -12.40
N LEU A 290 -6.04 15.69 -11.84
CA LEU A 290 -5.57 15.16 -10.57
C LEU A 290 -5.39 16.30 -9.58
N PHE A 291 -5.87 16.12 -8.36
CA PHE A 291 -5.56 16.99 -7.24
C PHE A 291 -4.27 16.52 -6.57
N ILE A 292 -3.31 17.43 -6.44
CA ILE A 292 -1.95 17.11 -6.00
C ILE A 292 -1.68 17.71 -4.63
N THR A 293 -1.26 16.85 -3.71
CA THR A 293 -0.93 17.21 -2.32
C THR A 293 0.44 16.67 -1.92
N ASP A 294 1.05 17.27 -0.91
CA ASP A 294 2.16 16.63 -0.20
C ASP A 294 1.64 15.53 0.76
N ALA A 295 2.55 14.81 1.42
CA ALA A 295 2.19 13.73 2.34
C ALA A 295 1.28 14.17 3.50
N ASN A 296 1.29 15.46 3.85
CA ASN A 296 0.47 16.04 4.92
C ASN A 296 -0.89 16.55 4.41
N GLY A 297 -1.21 16.31 3.13
CA GLY A 297 -2.45 16.76 2.50
C GLY A 297 -2.45 18.23 2.10
N LYS A 298 -1.30 18.92 2.13
CA LYS A 298 -1.22 20.32 1.72
C LYS A 298 -1.24 20.40 0.19
N PRO A 299 -2.09 21.26 -0.42
CA PRO A 299 -2.11 21.44 -1.87
C PRO A 299 -0.76 21.95 -2.41
N VAL A 300 -0.30 21.34 -3.50
CA VAL A 300 0.94 21.71 -4.18
C VAL A 300 0.57 22.73 -5.25
N ILE A 301 0.72 24.02 -4.98
CA ILE A 301 0.20 25.09 -5.85
C ILE A 301 1.31 25.65 -6.75
N ASN A 302 1.02 25.85 -8.05
CA ASN A 302 1.92 26.48 -9.02
C ASN A 302 3.32 25.86 -9.05
N LYS A 303 3.45 24.55 -8.84
CA LYS A 303 4.73 23.83 -8.79
C LYS A 303 4.78 22.72 -9.82
N SER A 304 5.98 22.46 -10.33
CA SER A 304 6.24 21.26 -11.13
C SER A 304 6.01 20.03 -10.27
N ILE A 305 5.38 19.01 -10.85
CA ILE A 305 5.19 17.71 -10.21
C ILE A 305 6.31 16.72 -10.56
N GLY A 306 7.38 17.18 -11.20
CA GLY A 306 8.56 16.40 -11.58
C GLY A 306 8.40 15.65 -12.90
N MET A 307 7.27 14.96 -13.11
CA MET A 307 7.02 14.17 -14.32
C MET A 307 6.18 14.90 -15.40
N TYR A 308 6.33 14.43 -16.65
CA TYR A 308 5.50 14.78 -17.82
C TYR A 308 5.45 16.27 -18.20
N GLY A 309 6.49 17.03 -17.80
CA GLY A 309 6.52 18.48 -17.98
C GLY A 309 5.35 19.21 -17.30
N ALA A 310 4.72 18.58 -16.31
CA ALA A 310 3.45 19.03 -15.78
C ALA A 310 3.61 19.91 -14.53
N LYS A 311 2.69 20.87 -14.40
CA LYS A 311 2.67 21.85 -13.31
C LYS A 311 1.26 21.99 -12.79
N THR A 312 1.12 22.08 -11.47
CA THR A 312 -0.17 22.38 -10.85
C THR A 312 -0.58 23.83 -11.05
N ASP A 313 -1.88 24.09 -11.04
CA ASP A 313 -2.46 25.43 -11.08
C ASP A 313 -2.52 26.10 -9.68
N SER A 314 -3.26 27.20 -9.57
CA SER A 314 -3.49 27.93 -8.31
C SER A 314 -4.28 27.15 -7.26
N HIS A 315 -4.91 26.03 -7.63
CA HIS A 315 -5.73 25.17 -6.78
C HIS A 315 -5.03 23.85 -6.45
N GLY A 316 -3.82 23.63 -6.94
CA GLY A 316 -3.11 22.36 -6.77
C GLY A 316 -3.60 21.27 -7.72
N ILE A 317 -4.28 21.63 -8.81
CA ILE A 317 -4.80 20.69 -9.81
C ILE A 317 -3.80 20.64 -10.96
N VAL A 318 -3.52 19.43 -11.44
CA VAL A 318 -2.80 19.21 -12.71
C VAL A 318 -3.76 18.60 -13.74
N ALA A 319 -3.73 19.13 -14.95
CA ALA A 319 -4.40 18.56 -16.10
C ALA A 319 -3.37 17.83 -16.96
N LEU A 320 -3.62 16.56 -17.25
CA LEU A 320 -2.74 15.72 -18.07
C LEU A 320 -3.52 15.24 -19.28
N LYS A 321 -2.95 15.42 -20.47
CA LYS A 321 -3.47 14.81 -21.69
C LYS A 321 -2.99 13.37 -21.74
N VAL A 322 -3.89 12.41 -21.72
CA VAL A 322 -3.56 10.99 -21.75
C VAL A 322 -4.14 10.34 -22.98
N LYS A 323 -3.38 9.43 -23.58
CA LYS A 323 -3.87 8.58 -24.67
C LYS A 323 -3.33 7.18 -24.47
N GLY A 324 -4.23 6.21 -24.47
CA GLY A 324 -3.92 4.79 -24.30
C GLY A 324 -4.06 4.02 -25.61
N LYS A 325 -3.26 2.98 -25.77
CA LYS A 325 -3.41 1.94 -26.78
C LYS A 325 -3.23 0.60 -26.08
N CYS A 326 -4.01 -0.41 -26.43
CA CYS A 326 -3.84 -1.73 -25.82
C CYS A 326 -2.46 -2.31 -26.18
N GLY A 327 -1.78 -2.88 -25.19
CA GLY A 327 -0.45 -3.48 -25.31
C GLY A 327 0.61 -2.74 -24.49
N PHE A 328 1.63 -3.49 -24.07
CA PHE A 328 2.71 -2.99 -23.21
C PHE A 328 3.24 -1.64 -23.68
N TYR A 329 3.36 -0.68 -22.75
CA TYR A 329 3.85 0.68 -22.99
C TYR A 329 2.96 1.54 -23.91
N GLY A 330 1.67 1.20 -24.04
CA GLY A 330 0.74 1.92 -24.92
C GLY A 330 0.20 3.25 -24.40
N ILE A 331 0.61 3.72 -23.21
CA ILE A 331 0.12 4.97 -22.63
C ILE A 331 1.10 6.11 -22.92
N THR A 332 0.54 7.24 -23.35
CA THR A 332 1.25 8.52 -23.48
C THR A 332 0.63 9.57 -22.56
N VAL A 333 1.46 10.45 -22.01
CA VAL A 333 1.05 11.61 -21.21
C VAL A 333 1.68 12.86 -21.82
N ASN A 334 0.86 13.86 -22.14
CA ASN A 334 1.27 15.08 -22.83
C ASN A 334 2.09 14.82 -24.12
N GLY A 335 1.78 13.72 -24.81
CA GLY A 335 2.44 13.32 -26.06
C GLY A 335 3.74 12.52 -25.88
N GLU A 336 4.24 12.34 -24.66
CA GLU A 336 5.41 11.51 -24.38
C GLU A 336 4.99 10.09 -24.00
N ASN A 337 5.75 9.07 -24.45
CA ASN A 337 5.59 7.69 -23.97
C ASN A 337 6.23 7.56 -22.58
N VAL A 338 5.53 6.90 -21.67
CA VAL A 338 5.80 7.08 -20.24
C VAL A 338 6.10 5.79 -19.45
N GLY A 339 6.28 4.64 -20.12
CA GLY A 339 6.84 3.47 -19.43
C GLY A 339 5.84 2.62 -18.62
N VAL A 340 6.35 1.81 -17.68
CA VAL A 340 5.61 0.75 -16.95
C VAL A 340 4.80 1.26 -15.75
N ARG A 341 5.16 2.37 -15.12
CA ARG A 341 4.50 2.82 -13.88
C ARG A 341 4.35 4.32 -13.84
N LEU A 342 3.13 4.80 -14.08
CA LEU A 342 2.82 6.21 -14.03
C LEU A 342 2.25 6.57 -12.68
N TYR A 343 2.86 7.55 -12.03
CA TYR A 343 2.42 8.06 -10.73
C TYR A 343 2.06 6.93 -9.74
N GLY A 344 2.92 5.91 -9.64
CA GLY A 344 2.70 4.78 -8.74
C GLY A 344 1.59 3.81 -9.12
N GLY A 345 1.26 3.70 -10.41
CA GLY A 345 0.18 2.84 -10.89
C GLY A 345 -1.19 3.52 -10.91
N LEU A 346 -1.25 4.81 -10.56
CA LEU A 346 -2.47 5.60 -10.65
C LEU A 346 -2.92 5.82 -12.10
N ILE A 347 -1.99 5.91 -13.06
CA ILE A 347 -2.33 6.01 -14.48
C ILE A 347 -1.75 4.76 -15.15
N GLY A 348 -2.59 3.79 -15.49
CA GLY A 348 -2.03 2.49 -15.88
C GLY A 348 -3.00 1.53 -16.50
N CYS A 349 -4.21 1.97 -16.85
CA CYS A 349 -5.18 1.07 -17.44
C CYS A 349 -5.77 1.63 -18.72
N VAL A 350 -5.86 0.77 -19.73
CA VAL A 350 -6.50 1.05 -21.01
C VAL A 350 -7.69 0.12 -21.20
N TYR A 351 -8.81 0.68 -21.65
CA TYR A 351 -9.99 -0.09 -22.00
C TYR A 351 -10.47 0.22 -23.41
N HIS A 352 -10.93 -0.82 -24.08
CA HIS A 352 -11.69 -0.71 -25.32
C HIS A 352 -13.14 -0.36 -25.00
N THR A 353 -13.75 0.47 -25.85
CA THR A 353 -15.18 0.80 -25.76
C THR A 353 -15.85 0.59 -27.11
N THR A 354 -17.05 0.03 -27.10
CA THR A 354 -17.94 -0.03 -28.27
C THR A 354 -19.31 0.51 -27.87
N THR A 355 -19.85 1.44 -28.66
CA THR A 355 -21.14 2.09 -28.39
C THR A 355 -22.17 1.71 -29.44
N LEU A 356 -23.37 1.34 -28.98
CA LEU A 356 -24.54 1.05 -29.80
C LEU A 356 -25.69 2.01 -29.46
N ASN A 357 -26.58 2.25 -30.42
CA ASN A 357 -27.84 2.94 -30.11
C ASN A 357 -28.74 1.99 -29.30
N LYS A 358 -29.23 2.48 -28.17
CA LYS A 358 -30.10 1.70 -27.27
C LYS A 358 -31.38 1.22 -27.94
N LYS A 359 -31.90 1.98 -28.93
CA LYS A 359 -33.14 1.63 -29.65
C LYS A 359 -32.98 0.41 -30.55
N ASP A 360 -31.74 0.09 -30.93
CA ASP A 360 -31.43 -1.05 -31.80
C ASP A 360 -31.23 -2.35 -31.00
N VAL A 361 -31.30 -2.28 -29.67
CA VAL A 361 -31.07 -3.41 -28.78
C VAL A 361 -32.34 -3.75 -28.01
N ASP A 362 -32.71 -5.03 -28.03
CA ASP A 362 -33.86 -5.55 -27.30
C ASP A 362 -33.53 -5.71 -25.80
N ILE A 363 -33.56 -4.62 -25.04
CA ILE A 363 -33.31 -4.63 -23.59
C ILE A 363 -34.60 -5.00 -22.85
N LYS A 364 -34.50 -5.90 -21.85
CA LYS A 364 -35.62 -6.25 -20.97
C LYS A 364 -35.41 -5.67 -19.58
N TYR A 365 -36.47 -5.09 -19.03
CA TYR A 365 -36.52 -4.60 -17.65
C TYR A 365 -37.50 -5.47 -16.88
N ILE A 366 -37.01 -6.22 -15.88
CA ILE A 366 -37.84 -7.14 -15.08
C ILE A 366 -37.53 -6.90 -13.62
N ASN A 367 -38.55 -6.53 -12.83
CA ASN A 367 -38.42 -6.28 -11.39
C ASN A 367 -37.34 -5.26 -10.99
N GLY A 368 -36.94 -4.36 -11.90
CA GLY A 368 -35.87 -3.40 -11.68
C GLY A 368 -34.51 -3.84 -12.24
N ASP A 369 -34.36 -5.13 -12.56
CA ASP A 369 -33.15 -5.67 -13.17
C ASP A 369 -33.16 -5.47 -14.68
N VAL A 370 -31.97 -5.27 -15.25
CA VAL A 370 -31.77 -4.99 -16.67
C VAL A 370 -31.12 -6.18 -17.34
N TYR A 371 -31.71 -6.65 -18.42
CA TYR A 371 -31.25 -7.81 -19.16
C TYR A 371 -30.97 -7.45 -20.63
N ILE A 372 -29.80 -7.86 -21.13
CA ILE A 372 -29.33 -7.64 -22.50
C ILE A 372 -29.26 -8.98 -23.23
N PRO A 373 -29.60 -9.07 -24.53
CA PRO A 373 -29.50 -10.32 -25.28
C PRO A 373 -28.10 -10.93 -25.15
N LYS A 374 -28.01 -12.18 -24.67
CA LYS A 374 -26.71 -12.83 -24.43
C LYS A 374 -25.89 -12.94 -25.72
N ALA A 375 -26.56 -13.20 -26.84
CA ALA A 375 -25.93 -13.26 -28.15
C ALA A 375 -25.18 -11.95 -28.50
N LEU A 376 -25.75 -10.79 -28.16
CA LEU A 376 -25.10 -9.50 -28.37
C LEU A 376 -23.88 -9.33 -27.44
N VAL A 377 -24.02 -9.72 -26.17
CA VAL A 377 -22.90 -9.68 -25.20
C VAL A 377 -21.73 -10.53 -25.69
N LEU A 378 -22.01 -11.70 -26.28
CA LEU A 378 -21.01 -12.61 -26.84
C LEU A 378 -20.27 -12.08 -28.07
N GLU A 379 -20.77 -11.01 -28.72
CA GLU A 379 -20.02 -10.32 -29.78
C GLU A 379 -18.82 -9.54 -29.22
N TYR A 380 -18.89 -9.14 -27.94
CA TYR A 380 -17.90 -8.26 -27.31
C TYR A 380 -17.10 -8.95 -26.19
N PHE A 381 -17.74 -9.86 -25.45
CA PHE A 381 -17.15 -10.53 -24.29
C PHE A 381 -17.23 -12.06 -24.43
N SER A 382 -16.29 -12.77 -23.81
CA SER A 382 -16.36 -14.23 -23.73
C SER A 382 -17.47 -14.68 -22.77
N ASN A 383 -17.97 -15.90 -23.00
CA ASN A 383 -19.07 -16.47 -22.23
C ASN A 383 -18.77 -16.61 -20.73
N GLU A 384 -17.49 -16.66 -20.34
CA GLU A 384 -17.06 -16.75 -18.93
C GLU A 384 -17.38 -15.49 -18.10
N PHE A 385 -17.62 -14.35 -18.74
CA PHE A 385 -18.04 -13.12 -18.06
C PHE A 385 -19.55 -13.07 -17.78
N ILE A 386 -20.32 -14.02 -18.28
CA ILE A 386 -21.78 -14.06 -18.14
C ILE A 386 -22.14 -15.07 -17.04
N LYS A 387 -22.43 -14.58 -15.84
CA LYS A 387 -22.69 -15.45 -14.66
C LYS A 387 -24.16 -15.85 -14.56
N ASP A 388 -25.07 -14.89 -14.72
CA ASP A 388 -26.51 -15.13 -14.63
C ASP A 388 -27.22 -14.79 -15.94
N THR A 389 -28.10 -15.70 -16.35
CA THR A 389 -28.92 -15.54 -17.55
C THR A 389 -30.38 -15.89 -17.28
N LYS A 390 -31.26 -15.37 -18.12
CA LYS A 390 -32.69 -15.62 -18.07
C LYS A 390 -33.24 -15.89 -19.46
N ILE A 391 -34.15 -16.84 -19.56
CA ILE A 391 -34.89 -17.09 -20.80
C ILE A 391 -36.16 -16.23 -20.79
N ILE A 392 -36.31 -15.38 -21.81
CA ILE A 392 -37.45 -14.49 -22.00
C ILE A 392 -37.90 -14.65 -23.46
N ASP A 393 -39.16 -14.98 -23.68
CA ASP A 393 -39.72 -15.20 -25.03
C ASP A 393 -38.90 -16.17 -25.90
N GLY A 394 -38.33 -17.20 -25.27
CA GLY A 394 -37.51 -18.23 -25.94
C GLY A 394 -36.09 -17.80 -26.30
N LYS A 395 -35.65 -16.59 -25.90
CA LYS A 395 -34.28 -16.09 -26.08
C LYS A 395 -33.56 -15.95 -24.75
N GLU A 396 -32.25 -16.13 -24.74
CA GLU A 396 -31.41 -16.01 -23.55
C GLU A 396 -30.87 -14.57 -23.40
N TYR A 397 -31.03 -13.99 -22.22
CA TYR A 397 -30.55 -12.66 -21.87
C TYR A 397 -29.60 -12.75 -20.67
N ALA A 398 -28.53 -11.97 -20.69
CA ALA A 398 -27.59 -11.81 -19.59
C ALA A 398 -28.06 -10.70 -18.64
N ASP A 399 -27.89 -10.92 -17.33
CA ASP A 399 -28.12 -9.90 -16.31
C ASP A 399 -27.00 -8.85 -16.33
N LEU A 400 -27.36 -7.57 -16.46
CA LEU A 400 -26.43 -6.45 -16.52
C LEU A 400 -25.53 -6.34 -15.28
N GLU A 401 -26.06 -6.59 -14.09
CA GLU A 401 -25.28 -6.45 -12.85
C GLU A 401 -24.16 -7.51 -12.80
N THR A 402 -24.38 -8.69 -13.38
CA THR A 402 -23.32 -9.71 -13.47
C THR A 402 -22.20 -9.37 -14.44
N LEU A 403 -22.47 -8.46 -15.38
CA LEU A 403 -21.48 -7.97 -16.34
C LEU A 403 -20.58 -6.90 -15.72
N LYS A 404 -20.94 -6.29 -14.58
CA LYS A 404 -20.07 -5.39 -13.81
C LYS A 404 -19.24 -6.24 -12.83
N GLY A 405 -17.91 -6.27 -13.00
CA GLY A 405 -17.02 -7.01 -12.10
C GLY A 405 -16.80 -8.48 -12.45
N GLY A 406 -16.80 -8.83 -13.75
CA GLY A 406 -16.38 -10.14 -14.25
C GLY A 406 -14.99 -10.56 -13.72
N GLY A 407 -14.90 -11.78 -13.18
CA GLY A 407 -13.79 -12.26 -12.32
C GLY A 407 -12.55 -12.81 -13.06
N PRO A 408 -11.54 -13.29 -12.29
CA PRO A 408 -10.21 -13.63 -12.80
C PRO A 408 -10.24 -14.92 -13.62
N ILE A 409 -9.45 -14.98 -14.70
CA ILE A 409 -9.26 -16.21 -15.49
C ILE A 409 -7.80 -16.65 -15.35
N GLY A 410 -7.62 -17.79 -14.69
CA GLY A 410 -6.42 -18.62 -14.81
C GLY A 410 -5.46 -18.53 -13.64
N GLY A 411 -5.58 -19.50 -12.71
CA GLY A 411 -4.45 -19.96 -11.90
C GLY A 411 -3.38 -20.58 -12.81
N GLY A 412 -2.52 -19.72 -13.33
CA GLY A 412 -1.18 -20.00 -13.83
C GLY A 412 -0.30 -18.87 -13.31
N SER A 413 1.03 -19.00 -13.39
CA SER A 413 1.94 -17.93 -12.98
C SER A 413 1.45 -16.55 -13.44
N ILE A 414 1.56 -15.52 -12.57
CA ILE A 414 1.25 -14.10 -12.86
C ILE A 414 2.30 -13.53 -13.85
N GLU A 415 2.77 -14.38 -14.76
CA GLU A 415 3.60 -14.04 -15.89
C GLU A 415 2.66 -13.54 -16.99
N SER A 416 2.50 -12.22 -17.05
CA SER A 416 2.16 -11.49 -18.28
C SER A 416 0.74 -11.63 -18.88
N GLY A 417 -0.27 -12.06 -18.12
CA GLY A 417 -1.67 -12.06 -18.59
C GLY A 417 -2.41 -10.73 -18.30
N PRO A 418 -3.16 -10.14 -19.25
CA PRO A 418 -4.00 -8.98 -18.96
C PRO A 418 -5.07 -9.35 -17.93
N ILE A 419 -5.28 -8.49 -16.93
CA ILE A 419 -6.51 -8.57 -16.12
C ILE A 419 -7.66 -8.22 -17.09
N LEU A 420 -8.55 -9.17 -17.31
CA LEU A 420 -9.70 -8.97 -18.19
C LEU A 420 -10.91 -8.66 -17.32
N ALA A 421 -11.35 -7.40 -17.34
CA ALA A 421 -12.60 -6.97 -16.74
C ALA A 421 -13.49 -6.40 -17.85
N CYS A 422 -14.80 -6.65 -17.75
CA CYS A 422 -15.78 -6.09 -18.67
C CYS A 422 -16.83 -5.31 -17.88
N SER A 423 -17.53 -4.42 -18.57
CA SER A 423 -18.67 -3.68 -18.03
C SER A 423 -19.59 -3.25 -19.15
N VAL A 424 -20.87 -3.10 -18.86
CA VAL A 424 -21.84 -2.51 -19.78
C VAL A 424 -22.53 -1.34 -19.10
N ILE A 425 -22.52 -0.19 -19.77
CA ILE A 425 -23.17 1.03 -19.30
C ILE A 425 -24.31 1.34 -20.26
N ILE A 426 -25.51 1.55 -19.72
CA ILE A 426 -26.68 1.95 -20.50
C ILE A 426 -27.03 3.38 -20.11
N THR A 427 -27.02 4.28 -21.09
CA THR A 427 -27.45 5.67 -20.93
C THR A 427 -28.89 5.84 -21.45
N ASP A 428 -29.34 7.08 -21.62
CA ASP A 428 -30.66 7.35 -22.17
C ASP A 428 -30.79 6.89 -23.63
N ASP A 429 -29.74 7.09 -24.43
CA ASP A 429 -29.73 6.84 -25.88
C ASP A 429 -28.76 5.73 -26.33
N GLU A 430 -27.79 5.35 -25.49
CA GLU A 430 -26.68 4.47 -25.90
C GLU A 430 -26.47 3.28 -24.94
N ILE A 431 -25.80 2.26 -25.47
CA ILE A 431 -25.22 1.16 -24.70
C ILE A 431 -23.73 1.10 -25.00
N GLU A 432 -22.90 1.19 -23.97
CA GLU A 432 -21.45 1.12 -24.06
C GLU A 432 -20.98 -0.24 -23.52
N PHE A 433 -20.28 -1.01 -24.35
CA PHE A 433 -19.57 -2.21 -23.97
C PHE A 433 -18.11 -1.86 -23.70
N LEU A 434 -17.68 -2.01 -22.45
CA LEU A 434 -16.34 -1.71 -21.99
C LEU A 434 -15.56 -2.99 -21.74
N LYS A 435 -14.35 -3.08 -22.29
CA LYS A 435 -13.44 -4.21 -22.07
C LYS A 435 -12.07 -3.70 -21.68
N MET A 436 -11.64 -4.00 -20.47
CA MET A 436 -10.27 -3.77 -20.04
C MET A 436 -9.35 -4.66 -20.87
N CYS A 437 -8.37 -4.06 -21.54
CA CYS A 437 -7.47 -4.76 -22.45
C CYS A 437 -6.02 -4.80 -21.96
N ASP A 438 -5.63 -3.82 -21.13
CA ASP A 438 -4.30 -3.75 -20.58
C ASP A 438 -4.31 -3.07 -19.21
N MET A 439 -3.54 -3.63 -18.29
CA MET A 439 -3.25 -3.02 -17.00
C MET A 439 -1.74 -3.13 -16.80
N VAL A 440 -1.07 -1.97 -16.75
CA VAL A 440 0.37 -1.93 -16.64
C VAL A 440 0.77 -2.39 -15.21
N PRO A 441 1.59 -3.44 -15.05
CA PRO A 441 1.86 -4.13 -13.77
C PRO A 441 2.41 -3.26 -12.63
#